data_AF-A0A7J2PQR3-F1
#
_entry.id   AF-A0A7J2PQR3-F1
#
_cell.length_a   1.000
_cell.length_b   1.000
_cell.length_c   1.000
_cell.angle_alpha   90.00
_cell.angle_beta   90.00
_cell.angle_gamma   90.00
#
_symmetry.space_group_name_H-M   'P 1'
#
loop_
_entity.id
_entity.type
_entity.pdbx_description
1 polymer ?
#
loop_
_entity_poly.entity_id
_entity_poly.type
_entity_poly.pdbx_seq_one_letter_code
_entity_poly.pdbx_strand_id
1 'polypeptide(L)'
;MDKNVSISCTEQLIISIRTICLEDSSTDTEIKIPTDSIIETVKEKFGYFLPYLLLKRSKRIKKVIFEKLLDENYKIQDMIKIKKSDYIRV
;
A
#
# COMPACT_ATOMS: atom_id res chain seq x y z
N MET A 1 -6.75 10.23 -18.06
CA MET A 1 -6.64 10.20 -16.59
C MET A 1 -5.93 11.48 -16.18
N ASP A 2 -6.54 12.29 -15.33
CA ASP A 2 -5.98 13.58 -14.95
C ASP A 2 -4.69 13.37 -14.14
N LYS A 3 -3.60 14.05 -14.54
CA LYS A 3 -2.29 13.90 -13.90
C LYS A 3 -2.35 14.31 -12.43
N ASN A 4 -3.18 15.29 -12.10
CA ASN A 4 -3.31 15.81 -10.74
C ASN A 4 -3.97 14.79 -9.80
N VAL A 5 -4.97 14.05 -10.29
CA VAL A 5 -5.64 12.98 -9.54
C VAL A 5 -4.68 11.83 -9.27
N SER A 6 -3.87 11.44 -10.26
CA SER A 6 -2.86 10.40 -10.10
C SER A 6 -1.78 10.77 -9.07
N ILE A 7 -1.38 12.05 -9.03
CA ILE A 7 -0.40 12.57 -8.06
C ILE A 7 -0.99 12.53 -6.65
N SER A 8 -2.19 13.06 -6.47
CA SER A 8 -2.87 13.11 -5.18
C SER A 8 -3.11 11.71 -4.60
N CYS A 9 -3.59 10.76 -5.42
CA CYS A 9 -3.75 9.37 -4.99
C CYS A 9 -2.42 8.71 -4.61
N THR A 10 -1.33 9.03 -5.30
CA THR A 10 0.00 8.48 -4.98
C THR A 10 0.49 8.99 -3.63
N GLU A 11 0.32 10.27 -3.33
CA GLU A 11 0.71 10.87 -2.05
C GLU A 11 -0.08 10.27 -0.89
N GLN A 12 -1.37 10.05 -1.11
CA GLN A 12 -2.28 9.51 -0.10
C GLN A 12 -2.04 8.02 0.16
N LEU A 13 -1.64 7.28 -0.88
CA LEU A 13 -1.12 5.93 -0.73
C LEU A 13 0.14 5.90 0.15
N ILE A 14 1.08 6.81 -0.09
CA ILE A 14 2.31 6.91 0.71
C ILE A 14 1.97 7.26 2.16
N ILE A 15 1.05 8.19 2.40
CA ILE A 15 0.60 8.56 3.75
C ILE A 15 -0.05 7.35 4.44
N SER A 16 -0.96 6.65 3.76
CA SER A 16 -1.64 5.48 4.35
C SER A 16 -0.65 4.37 4.70
N ILE A 17 0.30 4.08 3.78
CA ILE A 17 1.39 3.14 4.04
C ILE A 17 2.22 3.57 5.25
N ARG A 18 2.54 4.87 5.37
CA ARG A 18 3.30 5.41 6.52
C ARG A 18 2.55 5.24 7.83
N THR A 19 1.26 5.57 7.85
CA THR A 19 0.42 5.40 9.05
C THR A 19 0.44 3.94 9.50
N ILE A 20 0.22 3.00 8.57
CA ILE A 20 0.27 1.56 8.88
C ILE A 20 1.67 1.16 9.38
N CYS A 21 2.76 1.65 8.75
CA CYS A 21 4.11 1.38 9.21
C CYS A 21 4.41 1.92 10.63
N LEU A 22 3.77 3.03 11.02
CA LEU A 22 3.94 3.66 12.33
C LEU A 22 3.09 2.98 13.41
N GLU A 23 1.89 2.53 13.07
CA GLU A 23 0.99 1.78 13.96
C GLU A 23 1.46 0.33 14.18
N ASP A 24 2.22 -0.21 13.23
CA ASP A 24 2.76 -1.56 13.32
C ASP A 24 3.91 -1.63 14.34
N SER A 25 3.58 -2.06 15.56
CA SER A 25 4.49 -2.24 16.71
C SER A 25 5.46 -3.42 16.56
N SER A 26 5.42 -4.14 15.45
CA SER A 26 6.35 -5.25 15.20
C SER A 26 7.79 -4.74 14.99
N THR A 27 8.76 -5.47 15.53
CA THR A 27 10.19 -5.20 15.32
C THR A 27 10.68 -5.58 13.93
N ASP A 28 9.80 -6.14 13.10
CA ASP A 28 10.13 -6.59 11.76
C ASP A 28 10.45 -5.41 10.84
N THR A 29 11.51 -5.59 10.05
CA THR A 29 11.97 -4.60 9.08
C THR A 29 11.04 -4.48 7.87
N GLU A 30 10.17 -5.47 7.69
CA GLU A 30 9.24 -5.61 6.57
C GLU A 30 7.83 -5.85 7.11
N ILE A 31 6.86 -5.13 6.54
CA ILE A 31 5.45 -5.30 6.86
C ILE A 31 4.72 -5.86 5.65
N LYS A 32 3.79 -6.78 5.91
CA LYS A 32 2.87 -7.33 4.92
C LYS A 32 1.49 -6.77 5.17
N ILE A 33 0.89 -6.20 4.15
CA ILE A 33 -0.41 -5.54 4.23
C ILE A 33 -1.30 -6.13 3.13
N PRO A 34 -2.52 -6.58 3.45
CA PRO A 34 -3.49 -6.96 2.43
C PRO A 34 -3.70 -5.82 1.44
N THR A 35 -3.64 -6.13 0.15
CA THR A 35 -3.81 -5.12 -0.90
C THR A 35 -5.21 -4.51 -0.84
N ASP A 36 -6.20 -5.31 -0.50
CA ASP A 36 -7.59 -4.88 -0.33
C ASP A 36 -7.74 -3.85 0.78
N SER A 37 -7.04 -4.01 1.90
CA SER A 37 -7.09 -3.03 3.01
C SER A 37 -6.55 -1.65 2.59
N ILE A 38 -5.47 -1.62 1.81
CA ILE A 38 -4.93 -0.37 1.25
C ILE A 38 -5.88 0.21 0.19
N ILE A 39 -6.46 -0.64 -0.66
CA ILE A 39 -7.43 -0.21 -1.68
C ILE A 39 -8.67 0.40 -1.01
N GLU A 40 -9.24 -0.26 -0.01
CA GLU A 40 -10.42 0.22 0.73
C GLU A 40 -10.13 1.54 1.42
N THR A 41 -9.03 1.64 2.18
CA THR A 41 -8.64 2.88 2.87
C THR A 41 -8.53 4.08 1.90
N VAL A 42 -7.97 3.84 0.71
CA VAL A 42 -7.80 4.90 -0.30
C VAL A 42 -9.08 5.11 -1.11
N LYS A 43 -9.89 4.07 -1.34
CA LYS A 43 -11.19 4.17 -2.00
C LYS A 43 -12.20 4.93 -1.14
N GLU A 44 -12.21 4.74 0.17
CA GLU A 44 -13.04 5.52 1.09
C GLU A 44 -12.65 7.00 1.07
N LYS A 45 -11.35 7.30 1.00
CA LYS A 45 -10.86 8.68 0.98
C LYS A 45 -10.98 9.37 -0.38
N PHE A 46 -10.90 8.63 -1.50
CA PHE A 46 -10.79 9.22 -2.86
C PHE A 46 -11.80 8.71 -3.88
N GLY A 47 -12.59 7.68 -3.58
CA GLY A 47 -13.68 7.19 -4.43
C GLY A 47 -13.27 6.31 -5.61
N TYR A 48 -12.00 5.90 -5.76
CA TYR A 48 -11.51 5.21 -6.97
C TYR A 48 -10.68 3.94 -6.71
N PHE A 49 -10.73 3.00 -7.66
CA PHE A 49 -9.95 1.74 -7.73
C PHE A 49 -8.48 1.92 -8.20
N LEU A 50 -8.02 3.16 -8.23
CA LEU A 50 -6.66 3.57 -8.63
C LEU A 50 -5.48 2.97 -7.83
N PRO A 51 -5.62 2.61 -6.53
CA PRO A 51 -4.50 2.25 -5.68
C PRO A 51 -3.63 1.12 -6.22
N TYR A 52 -4.26 0.05 -6.71
CA TYR A 52 -3.56 -1.14 -7.21
C TYR A 52 -2.62 -0.83 -8.40
N LEU A 53 -3.10 -0.01 -9.34
CA LEU A 53 -2.34 0.39 -10.52
C LEU A 53 -1.17 1.31 -10.15
N LEU A 54 -1.37 2.21 -9.18
CA LEU A 54 -0.33 3.12 -8.71
C LEU A 54 0.76 2.39 -7.95
N LEU A 55 0.40 1.45 -7.07
CA LEU A 55 1.36 0.62 -6.35
C LEU A 55 2.25 -0.19 -7.31
N LYS A 56 1.72 -0.61 -8.46
CA LYS A 56 2.47 -1.39 -9.46
C LYS A 56 3.33 -0.55 -10.41
N ARG A 57 2.94 0.70 -10.70
CA ARG A 57 3.57 1.52 -11.77
C ARG A 57 4.26 2.80 -11.30
N SER A 58 3.99 3.27 -10.09
CA SER A 58 4.49 4.57 -9.64
C SER A 58 5.95 4.51 -9.20
N LYS A 59 6.81 5.30 -9.84
CA LYS A 59 8.21 5.47 -9.42
C LYS A 59 8.36 6.21 -8.09
N ARG A 60 7.30 6.90 -7.61
CA ARG A 60 7.30 7.62 -6.32
C ARG A 60 7.08 6.68 -5.14
N ILE A 61 6.48 5.51 -5.38
CA ILE A 61 6.27 4.49 -4.35
C ILE A 61 7.52 3.60 -4.36
N LYS A 62 8.26 3.57 -3.25
CA LYS A 62 9.46 2.74 -3.10
C LYS A 62 9.08 1.25 -3.16
N LYS A 63 10.03 0.40 -3.57
CA LYS A 63 9.84 -1.03 -3.89
C LYS A 63 8.72 -1.69 -3.05
N VAL A 64 7.61 -1.94 -3.72
CA VAL A 64 6.48 -2.73 -3.22
C VAL A 64 6.58 -4.11 -3.84
N ILE A 65 6.65 -5.15 -3.01
CA ILE A 65 6.63 -6.53 -3.48
C ILE A 65 5.20 -7.03 -3.35
N PHE A 66 4.62 -7.49 -4.46
CA PHE A 66 3.31 -8.14 -4.42
C PHE A 66 3.53 -9.64 -4.21
N GLU A 67 2.93 -10.17 -3.15
CA GLU A 67 2.92 -11.60 -2.82
C GLU A 67 1.48 -12.10 -2.86
N LYS A 68 1.27 -13.32 -3.31
CA LYS A 68 -0.01 -14.01 -3.15
C LYS A 68 0.14 -14.99 -2.00
N LEU A 69 -0.63 -14.78 -0.93
CA LEU A 69 -0.62 -15.66 0.24
C LEU A 69 -1.98 -16.35 0.39
N LEU A 70 -1.95 -17.54 0.97
CA LEU A 70 -3.17 -18.20 1.42
C LEU A 70 -3.59 -17.56 2.74
N ASP A 71 -4.78 -16.98 2.75
CA ASP A 71 -5.41 -16.46 3.96
C ASP A 71 -5.97 -17.61 4.81
N GLU A 72 -6.41 -17.32 6.04
CA GLU A 72 -6.94 -18.28 7.03
C GLU A 72 -8.13 -19.11 6.49
N ASN A 73 -8.83 -18.56 5.49
CA ASN A 73 -9.92 -19.21 4.78
C ASN A 73 -9.50 -20.06 3.58
N TYR A 74 -8.20 -20.37 3.43
CA TYR A 74 -7.62 -21.04 2.28
C TYR A 74 -7.90 -20.34 0.93
N LYS A 75 -8.12 -19.03 0.97
CA LYS A 75 -8.30 -18.20 -0.22
C LYS A 75 -7.00 -17.49 -0.57
N ILE A 76 -6.74 -17.36 -1.87
CA ILE A 76 -5.59 -16.58 -2.36
C ILE A 76 -5.89 -15.10 -2.13
N GLN A 77 -5.04 -14.42 -1.37
CA GLN A 77 -5.10 -13.00 -1.10
C GLN A 77 -3.85 -12.30 -1.61
N ASP A 78 -4.02 -11.19 -2.32
CA ASP A 78 -2.93 -10.34 -2.77
C ASP A 78 -2.43 -9.49 -1.59
N MET A 79 -1.16 -9.66 -1.23
CA MET A 79 -0.46 -8.97 -0.16
C MET A 79 0.62 -8.06 -0.72
N ILE A 80 0.79 -6.92 -0.07
CA ILE A 80 1.84 -5.95 -0.33
C ILE A 80 2.87 -6.08 0.77
N LYS A 81 4.09 -6.40 0.39
CA LYS A 81 5.25 -6.40 1.26
C LYS A 81 6.10 -5.16 1.00
N ILE A 82 6.36 -4.41 2.06
CA ILE A 82 7.12 -3.15 2.01
C ILE A 82 8.14 -3.11 3.15
N LYS A 83 9.25 -2.40 2.92
CA LYS A 83 10.26 -2.16 3.95
C LYS A 83 9.88 -0.94 4.79
N LYS A 84 9.80 -1.08 6.12
CA LYS A 84 9.45 0.04 7.02
C LYS A 84 10.42 1.22 6.89
N SER A 85 11.71 0.92 6.75
CA SER A 85 12.77 1.93 6.58
C SER A 85 12.56 2.84 5.38
N ASP A 86 11.87 2.37 4.34
CA ASP A 86 11.61 3.13 3.14
C ASP A 86 10.58 4.25 3.34
N TYR A 87 9.70 4.09 4.33
CA TYR A 87 8.54 4.95 4.58
C TYR A 87 8.63 5.75 5.88
N ILE A 88 9.27 5.22 6.93
CA ILE A 88 9.41 5.90 8.24
C ILE A 88 10.52 6.97 8.24
N ARG A 89 11.56 6.81 7.42
CA ARG A 89 12.82 7.57 7.55
C ARG A 89 13.02 8.72 6.54
N VAL A 90 11.93 9.29 6.01
CA VAL A 90 11.97 10.39 5.02
C VAL A 90 11.81 11.73 5.70
#